data_AF-A0A2D6BMJ1-F1
#
_entry.id   AF-A0A2D6BMJ1-F1
#
_cell.length_a   1.000
_cell.length_b   1.000
_cell.length_c   1.000
_cell.angle_alpha   90.00
_cell.angle_beta   90.00
_cell.angle_gamma   90.00
#
_symmetry.space_group_name_H-M   'P 1'
#
loop_
_entity.id
_entity.type
_entity.pdbx_description
1 polymer ?
#
loop_
_entity_poly.entity_id
_entity_poly.type
_entity_poly.pdbx_seq_one_letter_code
_entity_poly.pdbx_strand_id
1 'polypeptide(L)'
;MSTSGRFRVPSRNRAYEAHLHPALRAARRVERILDSLRTEIAGEATRVRVRRVFEQPREIFRLEIEAPSWGYQRTTLLDRDALEELLAQDGLREQIEIAT
;
A
#
# COMPACT_ATOMS: atom_id res chain seq x y z
N MET A 1 18.81 29.72 27.41
CA MET A 1 19.50 29.74 26.11
C MET A 1 18.45 29.74 25.02
N SER A 2 18.31 30.83 24.28
CA SER A 2 17.38 30.93 23.14
C SER A 2 18.14 30.61 21.86
N THR A 3 17.77 29.53 21.18
CA THR A 3 18.31 29.20 19.86
C THR A 3 17.58 30.05 18.81
N SER A 4 18.19 31.18 18.41
CA SER A 4 17.72 31.96 17.27
C SER A 4 18.04 31.22 15.96
N GLY A 5 17.28 30.17 15.67
CA GLY A 5 17.34 29.45 14.40
C GLY A 5 16.59 30.20 13.31
N ARG A 6 17.28 30.73 12.31
CA ARG A 6 16.64 31.29 11.11
C ARG A 6 16.28 30.13 10.18
N PHE A 7 15.01 29.74 10.17
CA PHE A 7 14.52 28.72 9.25
C PHE A 7 14.36 29.31 7.85
N ARG A 8 15.08 28.75 6.87
CA ARG A 8 14.89 29.07 5.45
C ARG A 8 13.81 28.15 4.91
N VAL A 9 12.62 28.67 4.65
CA VAL A 9 11.57 27.95 3.92
C VAL A 9 12.07 27.74 2.49
N PRO A 10 12.32 26.51 2.03
CA PRO A 10 12.70 26.29 0.65
C PRO A 10 11.48 26.60 -0.22
N SER A 11 11.57 27.63 -1.06
CA SER A 11 10.56 27.87 -2.09
C SER A 11 10.62 26.73 -3.11
N ARG A 12 9.56 25.90 -3.17
CA ARG A 12 9.23 25.04 -4.32
C ARG A 12 7.79 24.50 -4.20
N ASN A 13 6.88 25.28 -4.75
CA ASN A 13 5.43 25.26 -4.56
C ASN A 13 4.68 24.14 -5.33
N ARG A 14 5.21 22.92 -5.42
CA ARG A 14 4.47 21.78 -6.04
C ARG A 14 4.58 20.46 -5.28
N ALA A 15 5.78 20.13 -4.80
CA ALA A 15 5.98 18.93 -3.99
C ALA A 15 5.37 19.05 -2.59
N TYR A 16 5.38 20.27 -2.03
CA TYR A 16 4.91 20.56 -0.67
C TYR A 16 3.38 20.67 -0.58
N GLU A 17 2.70 21.27 -1.57
CA GLU A 17 1.24 21.36 -1.59
C GLU A 17 0.58 19.97 -1.64
N ALA A 18 1.18 19.03 -2.36
CA ALA A 18 0.70 17.64 -2.38
C ALA A 18 0.93 16.87 -1.06
N HIS A 19 1.78 17.37 -0.16
CA HIS A 19 1.89 16.86 1.21
C HIS A 19 0.88 17.49 2.16
N LEU A 20 0.38 18.68 1.85
CA LEU A 20 -0.62 19.40 2.64
C LEU A 20 -2.05 19.06 2.24
N HIS A 21 -2.31 18.77 0.96
CA HIS A 21 -3.65 18.40 0.48
C HIS A 21 -4.00 16.97 0.91
N PRO A 22 -4.98 16.76 1.82
CA PRO A 22 -5.22 15.46 2.43
C PRO A 22 -5.53 14.35 1.42
N ALA A 23 -6.29 14.65 0.38
CA ALA A 23 -6.65 13.68 -0.66
C ALA A 23 -5.43 13.22 -1.49
N LEU A 24 -4.53 14.15 -1.86
CA LEU A 24 -3.34 13.81 -2.64
C LEU A 24 -2.33 13.03 -1.78
N ARG A 25 -2.22 13.39 -0.50
CA ARG A 25 -1.43 12.63 0.47
C ARG A 25 -1.97 11.22 0.66
N ALA A 26 -3.29 11.06 0.71
CA ALA A 26 -3.93 9.75 0.81
C ALA A 26 -3.63 8.89 -0.43
N ALA A 27 -3.81 9.45 -1.64
CA ALA A 27 -3.51 8.76 -2.89
C ALA A 27 -2.04 8.28 -2.97
N ARG A 28 -1.08 9.17 -2.71
CA ARG A 28 0.36 8.81 -2.68
C ARG A 28 0.68 7.75 -1.62
N ARG A 29 -0.03 7.77 -0.49
CA ARG A 29 0.15 6.74 0.54
C ARG A 29 -0.34 5.38 0.03
N VAL A 30 -1.46 5.35 -0.69
CA VAL A 30 -1.99 4.13 -1.31
C VAL A 30 -1.00 3.59 -2.33
N GLU A 31 -0.55 4.40 -3.29
CA GLU A 31 0.47 4.02 -4.29
C GLU A 31 1.69 3.38 -3.62
N ARG A 32 2.26 4.05 -2.61
CA ARG A 32 3.43 3.53 -1.88
C ARG A 32 3.15 2.21 -1.14
N ILE A 33 1.94 2.03 -0.62
CA ILE A 33 1.55 0.76 0.01
C ILE A 33 1.48 -0.34 -1.05
N LEU A 34 0.88 -0.06 -2.21
CA LEU A 34 0.79 -1.02 -3.30
C LEU A 34 2.19 -1.39 -3.83
N ASP A 35 3.09 -0.44 -4.02
CA ASP A 35 4.48 -0.71 -4.43
C ASP A 35 5.25 -1.57 -3.41
N SER A 36 5.02 -1.32 -2.13
CA SER A 36 5.56 -2.17 -1.06
C SER A 36 5.01 -3.59 -1.15
N LEU A 37 3.69 -3.77 -1.32
CA LEU A 37 3.08 -5.09 -1.47
C LEU A 37 3.59 -5.81 -2.73
N ARG A 38 3.72 -5.12 -3.87
CA ARG A 38 4.24 -5.67 -5.13
C ARG A 38 5.67 -6.20 -4.96
N THR A 39 6.52 -5.39 -4.34
CA THR A 39 7.92 -5.75 -4.06
C THR A 39 8.00 -6.98 -3.15
N GLU A 40 7.14 -7.03 -2.16
CA GLU A 40 7.08 -8.15 -1.21
C GLU A 40 6.60 -9.45 -1.86
N ILE A 41 5.54 -9.38 -2.66
CA ILE A 41 4.99 -10.52 -3.40
C ILE A 41 6.01 -11.07 -4.39
N ALA A 42 6.68 -10.19 -5.14
CA ALA A 42 7.70 -10.59 -6.12
C ALA A 42 9.02 -11.08 -5.47
N GLY A 43 9.22 -10.81 -4.18
CA GLY A 43 10.43 -11.13 -3.45
C GLY A 43 10.36 -12.49 -2.78
N GLU A 44 10.12 -12.49 -1.47
CA GLU A 44 10.23 -13.66 -0.60
C GLU A 44 8.87 -14.23 -0.19
N ALA A 45 7.77 -13.77 -0.79
CA ALA A 45 6.46 -14.30 -0.51
C ALA A 45 6.39 -15.78 -0.93
N THR A 46 6.20 -16.65 0.05
CA THR A 46 5.96 -18.08 -0.20
C THR A 46 4.50 -18.37 -0.45
N ARG A 47 3.62 -17.53 0.08
CA ARG A 47 2.17 -17.64 -0.12
C ARG A 47 1.51 -16.28 -0.08
N VAL A 48 0.64 -16.05 -1.05
CA VAL A 48 -0.22 -14.86 -1.10
C VAL A 48 -1.67 -15.30 -1.25
N ARG A 49 -2.52 -14.85 -0.32
CA ARG A 49 -3.94 -15.15 -0.32
C ARG A 49 -4.77 -13.88 -0.28
N VAL A 50 -5.82 -13.87 -1.09
CA VAL A 50 -6.83 -12.81 -1.06
C VAL A 50 -8.17 -13.42 -0.68
N ARG A 51 -8.83 -12.83 0.32
CA ARG A 51 -10.17 -13.20 0.76
C ARG A 51 -11.08 -11.99 0.79
N ARG A 52 -12.30 -12.13 0.30
CA ARG A 52 -13.33 -11.09 0.52
C ARG A 52 -13.85 -11.23 1.95
N VAL A 53 -13.67 -10.18 2.77
CA VAL A 53 -14.08 -10.20 4.19
C VAL A 53 -15.32 -9.35 4.46
N PHE A 54 -15.67 -8.48 3.52
CA PHE A 54 -16.86 -7.65 3.62
C PHE A 54 -17.41 -7.39 2.22
N GLU A 55 -18.73 -7.36 2.09
CA GLU A 55 -19.42 -7.22 0.80
C GLU A 55 -20.21 -5.92 0.70
N GLN A 56 -20.91 -5.52 1.77
CA GLN A 56 -21.82 -4.38 1.76
C GLN A 56 -21.69 -3.54 3.04
N PRO A 57 -21.73 -2.20 2.96
CA PRO A 57 -22.00 -1.39 1.77
C PRO A 57 -20.81 -1.22 0.80
N ARG A 58 -19.61 -1.69 1.18
CA ARG A 58 -18.41 -1.62 0.35
C ARG A 58 -17.65 -2.92 0.45
N GLU A 59 -17.12 -3.40 -0.67
CA GLU A 59 -16.30 -4.60 -0.66
C GLU A 59 -14.93 -4.33 -0.07
N ILE A 60 -14.52 -5.19 0.87
CA ILE A 60 -13.20 -5.17 1.49
C ILE A 60 -12.57 -6.55 1.34
N PHE A 61 -11.33 -6.55 0.89
CA PHE A 61 -10.50 -7.72 0.66
C PHE A 61 -9.36 -7.74 1.66
N ARG A 62 -9.11 -8.91 2.26
CA ARG A 62 -7.96 -9.18 3.11
C ARG A 62 -6.90 -9.86 2.27
N LEU A 63 -5.76 -9.19 2.11
CA LEU A 63 -4.54 -9.71 1.53
C LEU A 63 -3.64 -10.24 2.66
N GLU A 64 -3.20 -11.47 2.50
CA GLU A 64 -2.31 -12.17 3.43
C GLU A 64 -1.04 -12.57 2.68
N ILE A 65 0.11 -12.09 3.16
CA ILE A 65 1.42 -12.45 2.61
C ILE A 65 2.21 -13.18 3.69
N GLU A 66 2.62 -14.39 3.36
CA GLU A 66 3.54 -15.20 4.14
C GLU A 66 4.95 -15.09 3.53
N ALA A 67 5.92 -14.69 4.35
CA ALA A 67 7.32 -14.61 3.97
C ALA A 67 8.18 -15.22 5.10
N PRO A 68 9.08 -16.18 4.82
CA PRO A 68 9.87 -16.87 5.85
C PRO A 68 10.74 -15.95 6.69
N SER A 69 11.22 -14.85 6.12
CA SER A 69 12.18 -13.94 6.74
C SER A 69 11.57 -12.98 7.76
N TRP A 70 10.26 -12.72 7.70
CA TRP A 70 9.64 -11.68 8.53
C TRP A 70 9.30 -12.16 9.94
N GLY A 71 9.24 -13.48 10.17
CA GLY A 71 8.77 -14.03 11.44
C GLY A 71 7.29 -13.71 11.75
N TYR A 72 6.56 -13.10 10.80
CA TYR A 72 5.13 -12.83 10.89
C TYR A 72 4.49 -12.76 9.50
N GLN A 73 3.16 -12.97 9.45
CA GLN A 73 2.35 -12.82 8.25
C GLN A 73 1.86 -11.37 8.12
N ARG A 74 2.13 -10.71 6.99
CA ARG A 74 1.58 -9.38 6.74
C ARG A 74 0.13 -9.51 6.30
N THR A 75 -0.75 -8.79 6.98
CA THR A 75 -2.18 -8.71 6.63
C THR A 75 -2.52 -7.27 6.27
N THR A 76 -3.08 -7.06 5.08
CA THR A 76 -3.50 -5.74 4.58
C THR A 76 -4.95 -5.80 4.11
N LEU A 77 -5.76 -4.79 4.47
CA LEU A 77 -7.11 -4.63 3.95
C LEU A 77 -7.09 -3.68 2.75
N LEU A 78 -7.70 -4.12 1.65
CA LEU A 78 -7.82 -3.40 0.40
C LEU A 78 -9.31 -3.23 0.06
N ASP A 79 -9.66 -2.12 -0.57
CA ASP A 79 -10.91 -2.04 -1.30
C ASP A 79 -10.76 -2.67 -2.69
N ARG A 80 -11.85 -2.72 -3.45
CA ARG A 80 -11.86 -3.25 -4.81
C ARG A 80 -10.83 -2.57 -5.71
N ASP A 81 -10.78 -1.24 -5.70
CA ASP A 81 -9.94 -0.47 -6.62
C ASP A 81 -8.45 -0.72 -6.34
N ALA A 82 -8.06 -0.69 -5.07
CA ALA A 82 -6.68 -0.98 -4.66
C ALA A 82 -6.27 -2.43 -4.95
N LEU A 83 -7.19 -3.39 -4.83
CA LEU A 83 -6.93 -4.78 -5.22
C LEU A 83 -6.73 -4.91 -6.73
N GLU A 84 -7.62 -4.35 -7.54
CA GLU A 84 -7.47 -4.39 -9.01
C GLU A 84 -6.18 -3.69 -9.46
N GLU A 85 -5.81 -2.58 -8.82
CA GLU A 85 -4.55 -1.88 -9.10
C GLU A 85 -3.32 -2.72 -8.70
N LEU A 86 -3.39 -3.46 -7.60
CA LEU A 86 -2.35 -4.42 -7.22
C LEU A 86 -2.22 -5.52 -8.29
N LEU A 87 -3.35 -6.09 -8.71
CA LEU A 87 -3.44 -7.20 -9.68
C LEU A 87 -3.19 -6.77 -11.14
N ALA A 88 -3.08 -5.48 -11.42
CA ALA A 88 -2.79 -4.97 -12.76
C ALA A 88 -1.31 -5.16 -13.15
N GLN A 89 -0.44 -5.49 -12.20
CA GLN A 89 0.96 -5.80 -12.50
C GLN A 89 1.09 -7.22 -13.08
N ASP A 90 1.82 -7.32 -14.20
CA ASP A 90 2.09 -8.58 -14.88
C ASP A 90 2.71 -9.63 -13.94
N GLY A 91 2.24 -10.87 -14.02
CA GLY A 91 2.78 -11.99 -13.25
C GLY A 91 2.24 -12.11 -11.82
N LEU A 92 1.50 -11.12 -11.33
CA LEU A 92 1.06 -11.07 -9.92
C LEU A 92 -0.24 -11.85 -9.70
N ARG A 93 -1.09 -11.95 -10.73
CA ARG A 93 -2.33 -12.74 -10.68
C ARG A 93 -2.06 -14.23 -10.54
N GLU A 94 -1.00 -14.74 -11.18
CA GLU A 94 -0.63 -16.16 -11.10
C GLU A 94 -0.07 -16.55 -9.72
N GLN A 95 0.39 -15.59 -8.93
CA GLN A 95 0.99 -15.82 -7.62
C GLN A 95 -0.03 -15.76 -6.46
N ILE A 96 -1.26 -15.34 -6.74
CA ILE A 96 -2.28 -15.09 -5.72
C ILE A 96 -3.32 -16.20 -5.71
N GLU A 97 -3.48 -16.81 -4.54
CA GLU A 97 -4.57 -17.73 -4.25
C GLU A 97 -5.83 -16.91 -3.87
N ILE A 98 -6.83 -16.90 -4.77
CA ILE A 98 -8.14 -16.32 -4.47
C ILE A 98 -8.95 -17.35 -3.70
N ALA A 99 -9.23 -17.07 -2.44
CA ALA A 99 -10.12 -17.87 -1.61
C ALA A 99 -11.46 -17.16 -1.47
N THR A 100 -12.52 -17.82 -1.94
CA THR A 100 -13.90 -17.35 -1.88
C THR A 100 -14.42 -17.27 -0.46
#